data_AF-A0A522XR76-F1
#
_entry.id   AF-A0A522XR76-F1
#
_cell.length_a   1.000
_cell.length_b   1.000
_cell.length_c   1.000
_cell.angle_alpha   90.00
_cell.angle_beta   90.00
_cell.angle_gamma   90.00
#
_symmetry.space_group_name_H-M   'P 1'
#
loop_
_entity.id
_entity.type
_entity.pdbx_description
1 polymer ?
#
loop_
_entity_poly.entity_id
_entity_poly.type
_entity_poly.pdbx_seq_one_letter_code
_entity_poly.pdbx_strand_id
1 'polypeptide(L)' 'MFEKHCRVCGIEVKKETEVKRFGKHFCNDEHANQFGAKIAEDERREEEYQKWHPRRDGCC' A
#
# COMPACT_ATOMS: atom_id res chain seq x y z
N MET A 1 -7.78 3.84 -22.35
CA MET A 1 -7.12 2.67 -21.72
C MET A 1 -6.87 3.01 -20.27
N PHE A 2 -7.09 2.10 -19.32
CA PHE A 2 -6.63 2.31 -17.94
C PHE A 2 -5.16 1.89 -17.89
N GLU A 3 -4.26 2.85 -18.15
CA GLU A 3 -2.82 2.63 -18.03
C GLU A 3 -2.51 2.32 -16.56
N LYS A 4 -2.03 1.10 -16.32
CA LYS A 4 -1.62 0.66 -14.98
C LYS A 4 -0.26 1.25 -14.71
N HIS A 5 -0.08 1.83 -13.54
CA HIS A 5 1.19 2.44 -13.14
C HIS A 5 1.71 1.80 -11.86
N CYS A 6 3.03 1.67 -11.78
CA CYS A 6 3.69 1.19 -10.57
C CYS A 6 3.47 2.20 -9.44
N ARG A 7 2.97 1.76 -8.28
CA ARG A 7 2.74 2.64 -7.14
C ARG A 7 4.01 3.15 -6.45
N VAL A 8 5.17 2.59 -6.77
CA VAL A 8 6.46 2.97 -6.19
C VAL A 8 7.20 3.98 -7.05
N CYS A 9 7.39 3.68 -8.34
CA CYS A 9 8.16 4.53 -9.26
C CYS A 9 7.31 5.28 -10.30
N GLY A 10 6.01 4.99 -10.41
CA GLY A 10 5.11 5.67 -11.33
C GLY A 10 5.22 5.25 -12.81
N ILE A 11 6.05 4.27 -13.15
CA ILE A 11 6.19 3.81 -14.54
C ILE A 11 4.96 3.01 -15.00
N GLU A 12 4.66 3.09 -16.29
CA GLU A 12 3.61 2.26 -16.90
C GLU A 12 3.98 0.77 -16.80
N VAL A 13 2.99 -0.04 -16.42
CA VAL A 13 3.09 -1.50 -16.36
C VAL A 13 2.13 -2.14 -17.33
N LYS A 14 2.68 -3.02 -18.16
CA LYS A 14 1.91 -3.85 -19.08
C LYS A 14 1.30 -5.03 -18.34
N LYS A 15 0.18 -5.53 -18.85
CA LYS A 15 -0.58 -6.64 -18.26
C LYS A 15 0.18 -7.97 -18.19
N GLU A 16 1.22 -8.08 -19.01
CA GLU A 16 2.09 -9.25 -19.19
C GLU A 16 3.28 -9.23 -18.22
N THR A 17 3.73 -8.05 -17.81
CA THR A 17 4.86 -7.86 -16.88
C THR A 17 4.42 -7.32 -15.52
N GLU A 18 3.11 -7.12 -15.31
CA GLU A 18 2.60 -6.59 -14.06
C GLU A 18 2.78 -7.61 -12.92
N VAL A 19 3.37 -7.15 -11.83
CA VAL A 19 3.33 -7.85 -10.55
C VAL A 19 2.16 -7.28 -9.76
N LYS A 20 1.19 -8.12 -9.42
CA LYS A 20 0.03 -7.73 -8.60
C LYS A 20 0.23 -8.21 -7.16
N ARG A 21 0.38 -7.28 -6.21
CA ARG A 21 0.37 -7.54 -4.76
C ARG A 21 -0.48 -6.50 -4.03
N PHE A 22 -1.13 -6.90 -2.93
CA PHE A 22 -1.96 -6.00 -2.12
C PHE A 22 -2.99 -5.18 -2.95
N GLY A 23 -3.50 -5.76 -4.03
CA GLY A 23 -4.44 -5.09 -4.95
C GLY A 23 -3.83 -3.95 -5.81
N LYS A 24 -2.50 -3.75 -5.77
CA LYS A 24 -1.78 -2.75 -6.56
C LYS A 24 -0.91 -3.39 -7.65
N HIS A 25 -0.54 -2.59 -8.65
CA HIS A 25 0.29 -2.99 -9.78
C HIS A 25 1.72 -2.47 -9.61
N PHE A 26 2.71 -3.30 -9.95
CA PHE A 26 4.12 -2.99 -9.83
C PHE A 26 4.91 -3.50 -11.04
N CYS A 27 5.98 -2.79 -11.39
CA CYS A 27 6.85 -3.15 -12.51
C CYS A 27 7.84 -4.26 -12.21
N ASN A 28 8.09 -4.54 -10.93
CA ASN A 28 8.98 -5.61 -10.49
C ASN A 28 8.55 -6.10 -9.10
N ASP A 29 9.11 -7.24 -8.70
CA ASP A 29 8.84 -7.82 -7.38
C ASP A 29 9.42 -6.98 -6.25
N GLU A 30 10.56 -6.31 -6.48
CA GLU A 30 11.20 -5.45 -5.48
C GLU A 30 10.30 -4.30 -5.02
N HIS A 31 9.66 -3.59 -5.95
CA HIS A 31 8.69 -2.55 -5.63
C HIS A 31 7.44 -3.11 -4.95
N ALA A 32 7.00 -4.30 -5.35
CA ALA A 32 5.90 -4.97 -4.67
C ALA A 32 6.26 -5.32 -3.21
N ASN A 33 7.51 -5.70 -2.96
CA ASN A 33 8.01 -6.05 -1.64
C ASN A 33 8.23 -4.81 -0.76
N GLN A 34 8.85 -3.76 -1.30
CA GLN A 34 8.99 -2.46 -0.61
C GLN A 34 7.63 -1.90 -0.22
N PHE A 35 6.63 -2.01 -1.09
CA PHE A 35 5.29 -1.56 -0.78
C PHE A 35 4.65 -2.38 0.34
N GLY A 36 4.80 -3.71 0.30
CA GLY A 36 4.33 -4.58 1.39
C GLY A 36 4.96 -4.25 2.75
N ALA A 37 6.27 -3.99 2.76
CA ALA A 37 6.97 -3.59 3.98
C ALA A 37 6.47 -2.24 4.54
N LYS A 38 6.22 -1.25 3.66
CA LYS A 38 5.67 0.05 4.06
C LYS A 38 4.25 -0.06 4.61
N ILE A 39 3.40 -0.88 4.00
CA ILE A 39 2.03 -1.10 4.48
C ILE A 39 2.05 -1.74 5.88
N ALA A 40 2.86 -2.79 6.07
CA ALA A 40 2.99 -3.44 7.38
C ALA A 40 3.53 -2.49 8.47
N GLU A 41 4.43 -1.57 8.11
CA GLU A 41 4.92 -0.54 9.03
C GLU A 41 3.84 0.51 9.34
N ASP A 42 3.12 0.99 8.33
CA ASP A 42 2.06 2.00 8.51
C ASP A 42 0.90 1.41 9.32
N GLU A 43 0.47 0.16 9.06
CA GLU A 43 -0.53 -0.54 9.87
C GLU A 43 -0.11 -0.67 11.35
N ARG A 44 1.16 -0.99 11.60
CA ARG A 44 1.70 -1.02 12.98
C ARG A 44 1.66 0.35 13.64
N ARG A 45 2.01 1.40 12.88
CA ARG A 45 1.99 2.78 13.39
C ARG A 45 0.56 3.26 13.62
N GLU A 46 -0.36 2.91 12.75
CA GLU A 46 -1.79 3.19 12.88
C GLU A 46 -2.40 2.45 14.07
N GLU A 47 -2.04 1.19 14.30
CA GLU A 47 -2.48 0.42 15.48
C GLU A 47 -1.94 1.04 16.78
N GLU A 48 -0.66 1.42 16.82
CA GLU A 48 -0.07 2.13 17.96
C GLU A 48 -0.74 3.49 18.19
N TYR A 49 -0.94 4.26 17.11
CA TYR A 49 -1.65 5.54 17.15
C TYR A 49 -3.10 5.35 17.62
N GLN A 50 -3.81 4.33 17.15
CA GLN A 50 -5.18 4.03 17.55
C GLN A 50 -5.26 3.52 19.00
N LYS A 51 -4.22 2.82 19.49
CA LYS A 51 -4.10 2.42 20.90
C LYS A 51 -3.91 3.64 21.81
N TRP A 52 -3.12 4.62 21.40
CA TRP A 52 -2.87 5.85 22.17
C TRP A 52 -3.95 6.92 21.98
N HIS A 53 -4.61 6.93 20.83
CA HIS A 53 -5.75 7.77 20.49
C HIS A 53 -6.95 6.87 20.20
N PRO A 54 -7.47 6.14 21.20
CA PRO A 54 -8.72 5.43 21.02
C PRO A 54 -9.74 6.46 20.55
N ARG A 55 -10.47 6.16 19.46
CA ARG A 55 -11.57 6.99 19.02
C ARG A 55 -12.47 7.16 20.24
N ARG A 56 -12.40 8.34 20.85
CA ARG A 56 -13.27 8.72 21.95
C ARG A 56 -14.60 8.91 21.26
N ASP A 57 -15.37 7.82 21.21
CA ASP A 57 -16.77 7.80 20.82
C ASP A 57 -17.43 8.80 21.74
N GLY A 58 -17.52 10.02 21.22
CA GLY A 58 -17.88 11.21 21.94
C GLY A 58 -19.35 11.48 21.70
N CYS A 59 -20.06 11.60 22.82
CA CYS A 59 -21.35 12.25 22.98
C CYS A 59 -22.59 11.35 22.88
N CYS A 60 -22.91 10.70 24.01
CA CYS A 60 -24.27 10.69 24.55
C CYS A 60 -24.30 11.66 25.73
#